data_AF-A0A0K1S9T0-F1
#
_entry.id   AF-A0A0K1S9T0-F1
#
_cell.length_a   1.000
_cell.length_b   1.000
_cell.length_c   1.000
_cell.angle_alpha   90.00
_cell.angle_beta   90.00
_cell.angle_gamma   90.00
#
_symmetry.space_group_name_H-M   'P 1'
#
loop_
_entity.id
_entity.type
_entity.pdbx_description
1 polymer ?
#
loop_
_entity_poly.entity_id
_entity_poly.type
_entity_poly.pdbx_seq_one_letter_code
_entity_poly.pdbx_strand_id
1 'polypeptide(L)'
;MDNKVLDVRHLTVEFSNQKRTTVAVNNISFSLQKGQVLGCVGESGSGKSVTSLALMGLVPSPGKITGGEICFRPAKGPSMQAVDLLSIPPEELRYYRGGEMAMIFQEPMSSLNPVYNIEFQLTEAILLHQKVTTEQAKNQAISLLQEVRLLPSDEQLEEKYIETFPLENKGHVREKIRTYIQEQKEAILKRYPHELSGGQLQRVMIAMAISCNPTLLIADEPTTALDVTVQAEILRLLRDLCKSDREMSMVFISHDLGVINEIADQIVVMYQGEIVEQGTKEEVLNYPQHPYTKGLLACRPRLNSRPEKLPTVSDFLRVEKDSQGKIIELQEITPPAVKFITLQEEESRIEGLQHHENILSVENLSVRFPVKGVFGQVKTFFNAVDQVSFAVKRGKPWV
;
A
#
# COMPACT_ATOMS: atom_id res chain seq x y z
N MET A 1 4.32 31.69 -5.85
CA MET A 1 5.59 31.13 -5.36
C MET A 1 5.56 29.64 -5.66
N ASP A 2 6.63 29.08 -6.20
CA ASP A 2 6.70 27.66 -6.57
C ASP A 2 6.64 26.76 -5.32
N ASN A 3 5.54 26.02 -5.14
CA ASN A 3 5.26 25.19 -3.96
C ASN A 3 5.56 23.69 -4.21
N LYS A 4 6.37 23.39 -5.23
CA LYS A 4 6.80 22.03 -5.55
C LYS A 4 7.67 21.46 -4.43
N VAL A 5 7.33 20.26 -3.96
CA VAL A 5 8.17 19.47 -3.05
C VAL A 5 9.09 18.53 -3.86
N LEU A 6 8.60 18.04 -5.00
CA LEU A 6 9.35 17.17 -5.90
C LEU A 6 9.13 17.61 -7.35
N ASP A 7 10.21 17.67 -8.12
CA ASP A 7 10.20 17.96 -9.56
C ASP A 7 11.18 17.00 -10.26
N VAL A 8 10.61 16.03 -10.98
CA VAL A 8 11.35 15.00 -11.72
C VAL A 8 11.37 15.40 -13.19
N ARG A 9 12.56 15.42 -13.79
CA ARG A 9 12.74 15.84 -15.19
C ARG A 9 13.54 14.80 -15.93
N HIS A 10 13.00 14.34 -17.06
CA HIS A 10 13.68 13.47 -18.03
C HIS A 10 14.33 12.21 -17.41
N LEU A 11 13.72 11.66 -16.35
CA LEU A 11 14.27 10.53 -15.61
C LEU A 11 14.30 9.29 -16.50
N THR A 12 15.48 8.69 -16.64
CA THR A 12 15.69 7.44 -17.38
C THR A 12 16.42 6.43 -16.49
N VAL A 13 15.89 5.21 -16.42
CA VAL A 13 16.47 4.10 -15.64
C VAL A 13 16.60 2.87 -16.52
N GLU A 14 17.82 2.35 -16.60
CA GLU A 14 18.19 1.23 -17.45
C GLU A 14 18.77 0.08 -16.64
N PHE A 15 18.38 -1.15 -17.00
CA PHE A 15 18.96 -2.37 -16.48
C PHE A 15 19.78 -3.04 -17.59
N SER A 16 21.09 -3.14 -17.37
CA SER A 16 22.01 -3.75 -18.34
C SER A 16 22.47 -5.12 -17.85
N ASN A 17 22.13 -6.15 -18.61
CA ASN A 17 22.71 -7.49 -18.47
C ASN A 17 23.71 -7.73 -19.61
N GLN A 18 24.55 -8.77 -19.51
CA GLN A 18 25.62 -9.07 -20.50
C GLN A 18 25.15 -9.18 -21.97
N LYS A 19 23.84 -9.38 -22.22
CA LYS A 19 23.28 -9.58 -23.56
C LYS A 19 22.24 -8.52 -24.00
N ARG A 20 21.68 -7.75 -23.07
CA ARG A 20 20.55 -6.85 -23.36
C ARG A 20 20.47 -5.73 -22.33
N THR A 21 20.18 -4.53 -22.80
CA THR A 21 19.77 -3.38 -21.99
C THR A 21 18.25 -3.24 -22.08
N THR A 22 17.60 -3.18 -20.93
CA THR A 22 16.17 -2.92 -20.81
C THR A 22 15.98 -1.55 -20.17
N VAL A 23 15.28 -0.65 -20.86
CA VAL A 23 14.85 0.63 -20.31
C VAL A 23 13.59 0.36 -19.48
N ALA A 24 13.69 0.54 -18.16
CA ALA A 24 12.57 0.31 -17.24
C ALA A 24 11.77 1.58 -16.98
N VAL A 25 12.43 2.74 -17.08
CA VAL A 25 11.82 4.07 -17.03
C VAL A 25 12.47 4.89 -18.14
N ASN A 26 11.66 5.51 -19.00
CA ASN A 26 12.12 6.19 -20.21
C ASN A 26 11.67 7.65 -20.22
N ASN A 27 12.60 8.56 -19.92
CA ASN A 27 12.43 10.01 -20.08
C ASN A 27 11.16 10.59 -19.41
N ILE A 28 10.82 10.12 -18.20
CA ILE A 28 9.60 10.57 -17.52
C ILE A 28 9.81 11.90 -16.80
N SER A 29 8.78 12.74 -16.78
CA SER A 29 8.79 14.02 -16.06
C SER A 29 7.46 14.24 -15.35
N PHE A 30 7.49 14.60 -14.08
CA PHE A 30 6.31 14.92 -13.28
C PHE A 30 6.70 15.79 -12.09
N SER A 31 5.72 16.43 -11.46
CA SER A 31 5.96 17.24 -10.27
C SER A 31 4.87 17.01 -9.22
N LEU A 32 5.22 17.27 -7.97
CA LEU A 32 4.34 17.11 -6.82
C LEU A 32 4.39 18.38 -5.97
N GLN A 33 3.21 18.94 -5.69
CA GLN A 33 3.07 20.10 -4.82
C GLN A 33 3.06 19.69 -3.34
N LYS A 34 3.35 20.66 -2.46
CA LYS A 34 3.23 20.47 -1.01
C LYS A 34 1.80 20.07 -0.61
N GLY A 35 1.67 19.04 0.23
CA GLY A 35 0.38 18.52 0.72
C GLY A 35 -0.48 17.79 -0.33
N GLN A 36 0.03 17.61 -1.55
CA GLN A 36 -0.66 16.92 -2.63
C GLN A 36 -0.38 15.42 -2.60
N VAL A 37 -1.33 14.62 -3.09
CA VAL A 37 -1.14 13.21 -3.40
C VAL A 37 -1.08 13.00 -4.92
N LEU A 38 0.06 12.51 -5.41
CA LEU A 38 0.23 12.06 -6.79
C LEU A 38 0.06 10.54 -6.87
N GLY A 39 -1.02 10.10 -7.51
CA GLY A 39 -1.26 8.70 -7.82
C GLY A 39 -0.49 8.26 -9.06
N CYS A 40 0.23 7.15 -8.98
CA CYS A 40 0.91 6.53 -10.10
C CYS A 40 0.30 5.15 -10.37
N VAL A 41 -0.19 4.94 -11.60
CA VAL A 41 -0.98 3.76 -11.96
C VAL A 41 -0.54 3.13 -13.28
N GLY A 42 -0.74 1.82 -13.41
CA GLY A 42 -0.37 1.05 -14.59
C GLY A 42 -0.23 -0.42 -14.26
N GLU A 43 -0.10 -1.26 -15.29
CA GLU A 43 0.07 -2.71 -15.15
C GLU A 43 1.40 -3.07 -14.45
N SER A 44 1.50 -4.33 -14.01
CA SER A 44 2.77 -4.86 -13.52
C SER A 44 3.87 -4.73 -14.57
N GLY A 45 5.04 -4.27 -14.17
CA GLY A 45 6.17 -4.04 -15.08
C GLY A 45 6.12 -2.72 -15.88
N SER A 46 5.19 -1.81 -15.61
CA SER A 46 5.13 -0.51 -16.30
C SER A 46 6.16 0.53 -15.84
N GLY A 47 6.99 0.23 -14.85
CA GLY A 47 8.05 1.12 -14.35
C GLY A 47 7.75 1.87 -13.05
N LYS A 48 6.57 1.67 -12.44
CA LYS A 48 6.14 2.37 -11.20
C LYS A 48 7.09 2.16 -10.02
N SER A 49 7.37 0.91 -9.67
CA SER A 49 8.27 0.59 -8.54
C SER A 49 9.73 0.92 -8.84
N VAL A 50 10.14 0.92 -10.11
CA VAL A 50 11.48 1.41 -10.49
C VAL A 50 11.55 2.93 -10.30
N THR A 51 10.46 3.65 -10.57
CA THR A 51 10.35 5.09 -10.34
C THR A 51 10.42 5.42 -8.85
N SER A 52 9.68 4.73 -7.97
CA SER A 52 9.78 4.94 -6.51
C SER A 52 11.19 4.69 -5.99
N LEU A 53 11.81 3.59 -6.41
CA LEU A 53 13.19 3.27 -6.03
C LEU A 53 14.19 4.29 -6.56
N ALA A 54 13.99 4.84 -7.77
CA ALA A 54 14.82 5.90 -8.32
C ALA A 54 14.72 7.19 -7.50
N LEU A 55 13.52 7.60 -7.11
CA LEU A 55 13.32 8.75 -6.22
C LEU A 55 14.07 8.60 -4.90
N MET A 56 14.06 7.38 -4.33
CA MET A 56 14.78 7.08 -3.10
C MET A 56 16.26 6.79 -3.34
N GLY A 57 16.77 6.72 -4.57
CA GLY A 57 18.13 6.27 -4.89
C GLY A 57 18.45 4.85 -4.41
N LEU A 58 17.45 3.96 -4.48
CA LEU A 58 17.47 2.55 -4.10
C LEU A 58 17.37 1.61 -5.31
N VAL A 59 17.61 2.12 -6.53
CA VAL A 59 17.61 1.30 -7.76
C VAL A 59 18.60 0.14 -7.58
N PRO A 60 18.16 -1.13 -7.66
CA PRO A 60 19.03 -2.27 -7.43
C PRO A 60 19.98 -2.46 -8.63
N SER A 61 21.20 -2.89 -8.35
CA SER A 61 22.14 -3.36 -9.38
C SER A 61 21.52 -4.53 -10.17
N PRO A 62 21.65 -4.60 -11.50
CA PRO A 62 22.49 -3.77 -12.38
C PRO A 62 21.81 -2.50 -12.92
N GLY A 63 20.68 -2.08 -12.33
CA GLY A 63 19.95 -0.87 -12.70
C GLY A 63 20.76 0.39 -12.43
N LYS A 64 20.66 1.37 -13.34
CA LYS A 64 21.30 2.68 -13.23
C LYS A 64 20.38 3.77 -13.75
N ILE A 65 20.43 4.93 -13.09
CA ILE A 65 19.84 6.15 -13.60
C ILE A 65 20.80 6.69 -14.68
N THR A 66 20.37 6.71 -15.94
CA THR A 66 21.21 7.09 -17.09
C THR A 66 20.94 8.52 -17.56
N GLY A 67 19.87 9.15 -17.08
CA GLY A 67 19.56 10.55 -17.37
C GLY A 67 18.46 11.11 -16.48
N GLY A 68 18.36 12.44 -16.50
CA GLY A 68 17.35 13.21 -15.78
C GLY A 68 17.87 13.88 -14.51
N GLU A 69 16.95 14.53 -13.81
CA GLU A 69 17.16 15.26 -12.55
C GLU A 69 16.03 14.92 -11.58
N ILE A 70 16.35 14.85 -10.28
CA ILE A 70 15.36 14.64 -9.22
C ILE A 70 15.49 15.78 -8.21
N CYS A 71 14.79 16.88 -8.45
CA CYS A 71 14.81 18.04 -7.58
C CYS A 71 13.84 17.86 -6.41
N PHE A 72 14.36 17.81 -5.18
CA PHE A 72 13.59 17.71 -3.94
C PHE A 72 13.77 18.96 -3.08
N ARG A 73 12.68 19.48 -2.50
CA ARG A 73 12.69 20.61 -1.58
C ARG A 73 12.31 20.13 -0.17
N PRO A 74 13.26 20.04 0.77
CA PRO A 74 12.97 19.62 2.14
C PRO A 74 12.22 20.73 2.91
N ALA A 75 11.39 20.35 3.87
CA ALA A 75 10.72 21.28 4.78
C ALA A 75 11.60 21.63 6.00
N LYS A 76 12.57 20.79 6.34
CA LYS A 76 13.51 21.01 7.44
C LYS A 76 14.94 20.83 6.95
N GLY A 77 15.87 21.56 7.57
CA GLY A 77 17.31 21.41 7.32
C GLY A 77 18.05 22.70 7.02
N PRO A 78 19.38 22.62 6.80
CA PRO A 78 20.26 23.78 6.81
C PRO A 78 20.05 24.75 5.64
N SER A 79 19.56 24.28 4.49
CA SER A 79 19.37 25.12 3.30
C SER A 79 17.89 25.37 2.97
N MET A 80 16.98 24.41 3.22
CA MET A 80 15.57 24.43 2.77
C MET A 80 15.37 24.74 1.27
N GLN A 81 16.45 24.76 0.49
CA GLN A 81 16.44 24.97 -0.95
C GLN A 81 16.23 23.64 -1.66
N ALA A 82 15.74 23.71 -2.90
CA ALA A 82 15.64 22.55 -3.75
C ALA A 82 17.06 22.01 -4.05
N VAL A 83 17.24 20.70 -3.93
CA VAL A 83 18.47 20.00 -4.22
C VAL A 83 18.20 18.91 -5.25
N ASP A 84 19.12 18.69 -6.17
CA ASP A 84 19.07 17.54 -7.06
C ASP A 84 19.64 16.31 -6.36
N LEU A 85 18.78 15.35 -6.03
CA LEU A 85 19.14 14.14 -5.29
C LEU A 85 20.18 13.27 -6.01
N LEU A 86 20.29 13.36 -7.34
CA LEU A 86 21.27 12.59 -8.12
C LEU A 86 22.70 13.12 -7.96
N SER A 87 22.83 14.40 -7.60
CA SER A 87 24.12 15.07 -7.40
C SER A 87 24.63 14.96 -5.95
N ILE A 88 23.85 14.39 -5.03
CA ILE A 88 24.17 14.30 -3.60
C ILE A 88 25.01 13.05 -3.29
N PRO A 89 26.11 13.16 -2.53
CA PRO A 89 26.88 12.00 -2.09
C PRO A 89 26.06 11.01 -1.25
N PRO A 90 26.35 9.69 -1.31
CA PRO A 90 25.60 8.68 -0.55
C PRO A 90 25.56 8.90 0.96
N GLU A 91 26.60 9.48 1.58
CA GLU A 91 26.56 9.84 3.01
C GLU A 91 25.51 10.91 3.33
N GLU A 92 25.35 11.91 2.46
CA GLU A 92 24.41 13.02 2.64
C GLU A 92 22.98 12.60 2.31
N LEU A 93 22.78 11.64 1.41
CA LEU A 93 21.45 11.07 1.12
C LEU A 93 20.77 10.48 2.36
N ARG A 94 21.53 10.05 3.38
CA ARG A 94 20.97 9.56 4.65
C ARG A 94 20.26 10.64 5.46
N TYR A 95 20.56 11.91 5.23
CA TYR A 95 19.85 13.01 5.86
C TYR A 95 18.43 13.14 5.29
N TYR A 96 18.32 13.06 3.96
CA TYR A 96 17.05 13.15 3.26
C TYR A 96 16.21 11.90 3.49
N ARG A 97 16.79 10.71 3.37
CA ARG A 97 16.11 9.43 3.63
C ARG A 97 15.85 9.24 5.12
N GLY A 98 14.67 8.77 5.49
CA GLY A 98 14.28 8.52 6.88
C GLY A 98 13.92 9.79 7.66
N GLY A 99 14.53 10.94 7.34
CA GLY A 99 14.20 12.25 7.91
C GLY A 99 13.12 13.00 7.12
N GLU A 100 13.48 13.44 5.90
CA GLU A 100 12.63 14.30 5.05
C GLU A 100 11.85 13.52 3.98
N MET A 101 12.31 12.33 3.63
CA MET A 101 11.71 11.41 2.67
C MET A 101 11.60 10.02 3.29
N ALA A 102 10.43 9.41 3.21
CA ALA A 102 10.20 8.05 3.68
C ALA A 102 9.49 7.20 2.64
N MET A 103 9.64 5.88 2.77
CA MET A 103 9.02 4.92 1.87
C MET A 103 8.26 3.86 2.66
N ILE A 104 7.05 3.54 2.18
CA ILE A 104 6.27 2.37 2.57
C ILE A 104 6.44 1.36 1.44
N PHE A 105 7.11 0.24 1.72
CA PHE A 105 7.38 -0.80 0.73
C PHE A 105 6.16 -1.70 0.51
N GLN A 106 6.14 -2.40 -0.62
CA GLN A 106 5.02 -3.26 -1.03
C GLN A 106 4.76 -4.45 -0.09
N GLU A 107 5.80 -4.96 0.59
CA GLU A 107 5.68 -6.14 1.45
C GLU A 107 6.24 -5.86 2.85
N PRO A 108 5.37 -5.78 3.89
CA PRO A 108 5.81 -5.55 5.27
C PRO A 108 6.76 -6.62 5.80
N MET A 109 6.53 -7.88 5.43
CA MET A 109 7.29 -9.03 5.94
C MET A 109 8.74 -9.06 5.46
N SER A 110 9.02 -8.50 4.28
CA SER A 110 10.40 -8.36 3.77
C SER A 110 11.09 -7.10 4.27
N SER A 111 10.31 -6.12 4.75
CA SER A 111 10.80 -4.83 5.24
C SER A 111 11.12 -4.85 6.73
N LEU A 112 10.42 -5.68 7.51
CA LEU A 112 10.64 -5.85 8.94
C LEU A 112 11.58 -7.03 9.21
N ASN A 113 12.50 -6.87 10.16
CA ASN A 113 13.39 -7.94 10.56
C ASN A 113 12.69 -8.86 11.59
N PRO A 114 12.48 -10.16 11.29
CA PRO A 114 11.72 -11.05 12.16
C PRO A 114 12.42 -11.38 13.49
N VAL A 115 13.71 -11.06 13.64
CA VAL A 115 14.51 -11.30 14.84
C VAL A 115 14.38 -10.17 15.86
N TYR A 116 13.89 -9.00 15.46
CA TYR A 116 13.69 -7.86 16.35
C TYR A 116 12.21 -7.63 16.66
N ASN A 117 11.93 -7.13 17.86
CA ASN A 117 10.58 -6.74 18.25
C ASN A 117 10.18 -5.39 17.64
N ILE A 118 8.91 -5.02 17.80
CA ILE A 118 8.36 -3.78 17.25
C ILE A 118 9.01 -2.55 17.91
N GLU A 119 9.27 -2.60 19.22
CA GLU A 119 9.94 -1.52 19.95
C GLU A 119 11.31 -1.17 19.35
N PHE A 120 12.15 -2.18 19.15
CA PHE A 120 13.49 -1.99 18.59
C PHE A 120 13.42 -1.35 17.21
N GLN A 121 12.59 -1.88 16.31
CA GLN A 121 12.52 -1.39 14.93
C GLN A 121 12.00 0.06 14.83
N LEU A 122 11.02 0.44 15.66
CA LEU A 122 10.53 1.82 15.71
C LEU A 122 11.55 2.77 16.36
N THR A 123 12.10 2.38 17.52
CA THR A 123 13.01 3.24 18.26
C THR A 123 14.36 3.40 17.57
N GLU A 124 14.86 2.38 16.85
CA GLU A 124 16.05 2.47 16.02
C GLU A 124 15.89 3.58 14.97
N ALA A 125 14.79 3.57 14.20
CA ALA A 125 14.53 4.58 13.19
C ALA A 125 14.49 6.00 13.79
N ILE A 126 13.81 6.16 14.92
CA ILE A 126 13.72 7.46 15.62
C ILE A 126 15.10 7.93 16.10
N LEU A 127 15.86 7.06 16.77
CA LEU A 127 17.17 7.40 17.35
C LEU A 127 18.23 7.69 16.29
N LEU A 128 18.14 7.07 15.11
CA LEU A 128 19.06 7.32 14.00
C LEU A 128 18.88 8.71 13.38
N HIS A 129 17.65 9.24 13.38
CA HIS A 129 17.30 10.45 12.66
C HIS A 129 16.96 11.65 13.57
N GLN A 130 16.73 11.42 14.87
CA GLN A 130 16.38 12.45 15.84
C GLN A 130 17.31 12.44 17.05
N LYS A 131 17.57 13.63 17.60
CA LYS A 131 18.37 13.81 18.82
C LYS A 131 17.48 13.64 20.06
N VAL A 132 17.06 12.42 20.35
CA VAL A 132 16.18 12.09 21.48
C VAL A 132 16.77 10.97 22.34
N THR A 133 16.32 10.87 23.59
CA THR A 133 16.67 9.74 24.47
C THR A 133 15.89 8.48 24.09
N THR A 134 16.35 7.32 24.53
CA THR A 134 15.63 6.04 24.35
C THR A 134 14.22 6.08 24.93
N GLU A 135 14.03 6.73 26.08
CA GLU A 135 12.70 6.89 26.69
C GLU A 135 11.79 7.78 25.83
N GLN A 136 12.31 8.89 25.31
CA GLN A 136 11.58 9.75 24.39
C GLN A 136 11.22 9.01 23.09
N ALA A 137 12.14 8.23 22.54
CA ALA A 137 11.89 7.42 21.35
C ALA A 137 10.80 6.36 21.62
N LYS A 138 10.81 5.72 22.80
CA LYS A 138 9.76 4.77 23.20
C LYS A 138 8.39 5.44 23.29
N ASN A 139 8.32 6.61 23.91
CA ASN A 139 7.07 7.37 24.02
C ASN A 139 6.55 7.81 22.65
N GLN A 140 7.44 8.26 21.75
CA GLN A 140 7.09 8.55 20.36
C GLN A 140 6.60 7.30 19.63
N ALA A 141 7.25 6.15 19.80
CA ALA A 141 6.82 4.89 19.20
C ALA A 141 5.40 4.51 19.65
N ILE A 142 5.07 4.68 20.94
CA ILE A 142 3.70 4.45 21.45
C ILE A 142 2.71 5.40 20.77
N SER A 143 3.02 6.69 20.69
CA SER A 143 2.16 7.67 20.03
C SER A 143 1.95 7.36 18.54
N LEU A 144 3.01 6.92 17.84
CA LEU A 144 2.93 6.50 16.44
C LEU A 144 2.04 5.27 16.27
N LEU A 145 2.17 4.27 17.16
CA LEU A 145 1.32 3.08 17.16
C LEU A 145 -0.16 3.41 17.43
N GLN A 146 -0.43 4.44 18.21
CA GLN A 146 -1.78 4.98 18.43
C GLN A 146 -2.31 5.72 17.20
N GLU A 147 -1.49 6.56 16.58
CA GLU A 147 -1.82 7.32 15.38
C GLU A 147 -2.18 6.39 14.20
N VAL A 148 -1.41 5.31 14.00
CA VAL A 148 -1.72 4.30 12.99
C VAL A 148 -2.81 3.31 13.40
N ARG A 149 -3.48 3.52 14.54
CA ARG A 149 -4.56 2.69 15.07
C ARG A 149 -4.18 1.21 15.27
N LEU A 150 -2.90 0.93 15.52
CA LEU A 150 -2.46 -0.41 15.93
C LEU A 150 -2.66 -0.61 17.45
N LEU A 151 -2.46 0.46 18.22
CA LEU A 151 -2.69 0.53 19.65
C LEU A 151 -3.87 1.48 19.90
N PRO A 152 -4.89 1.11 20.69
CA PRO A 152 -5.95 2.05 21.05
C PRO A 152 -5.41 3.25 21.85
N SER A 153 -6.14 4.37 21.83
CA SER A 153 -5.80 5.52 22.67
C SER A 153 -5.91 5.16 24.15
N ASP A 154 -5.25 5.93 25.02
CA ASP A 154 -5.33 5.72 26.47
C ASP A 154 -6.78 5.80 26.98
N GLU A 155 -7.59 6.68 26.40
CA GLU A 155 -9.03 6.82 26.69
C GLU A 155 -9.81 5.56 26.31
N GLN A 156 -9.57 5.01 25.10
CA GLN A 156 -10.22 3.76 24.66
C GLN A 156 -9.82 2.55 25.51
N LEU A 157 -8.57 2.51 25.99
CA LEU A 157 -8.11 1.46 26.89
C LEU A 157 -8.73 1.60 28.28
N GLU A 158 -8.92 2.83 28.76
CA GLU A 158 -9.63 3.11 30.01
C GLU A 158 -11.10 2.67 29.94
N GLU A 159 -11.81 3.05 28.88
CA GLU A 159 -13.20 2.63 28.62
C GLU A 159 -13.32 1.10 28.61
N LYS A 160 -12.46 0.44 27.83
CA LYS A 160 -12.42 -1.03 27.74
C LYS A 160 -12.17 -1.70 29.10
N TYR A 161 -11.30 -1.12 29.93
CA TYR A 161 -11.06 -1.64 31.27
C TYR A 161 -12.32 -1.54 32.14
N ILE A 162 -12.98 -0.39 32.13
CA ILE A 162 -14.20 -0.13 32.91
C ILE A 162 -15.33 -1.08 32.49
N GLU A 163 -15.50 -1.33 31.19
CA GLU A 163 -16.49 -2.28 30.67
C GLU A 163 -16.20 -3.73 31.09
N THR A 164 -14.93 -4.13 31.09
CA THR A 164 -14.51 -5.51 31.38
C THR A 164 -14.54 -5.82 32.89
N PHE A 165 -14.24 -4.83 33.73
CA PHE A 165 -14.14 -4.99 35.18
C PHE A 165 -15.11 -4.04 35.90
N PRO A 166 -16.38 -4.44 36.11
CA PRO A 166 -17.36 -3.65 36.84
C PRO A 166 -16.82 -3.25 38.21
N LEU A 167 -16.85 -1.95 38.50
CA LEU A 167 -16.14 -1.34 39.62
C LEU A 167 -16.74 -1.71 40.98
N GLU A 168 -16.28 -2.79 41.60
CA GLU A 168 -16.71 -3.18 42.96
C GLU A 168 -15.98 -2.41 44.09
N ASN A 169 -14.84 -1.75 43.83
CA ASN A 169 -14.05 -1.11 44.90
C ASN A 169 -13.38 0.21 44.45
N LYS A 170 -13.87 1.34 44.98
CA LYS A 170 -13.50 2.72 44.58
C LYS A 170 -12.09 3.18 44.97
N GLY A 171 -11.36 2.44 45.81
CA GLY A 171 -10.11 2.92 46.43
C GLY A 171 -8.86 2.94 45.53
N HIS A 172 -8.77 2.07 44.51
CA HIS A 172 -7.54 1.89 43.71
C HIS A 172 -7.79 1.78 42.20
N VAL A 173 -8.96 2.23 41.74
CA VAL A 173 -9.40 2.07 40.34
C VAL A 173 -8.43 2.75 39.36
N ARG A 174 -8.03 4.00 39.66
CA ARG A 174 -7.14 4.78 38.78
C ARG A 174 -5.75 4.17 38.64
N GLU A 175 -5.20 3.62 39.71
CA GLU A 175 -3.89 2.95 39.66
C GLU A 175 -3.96 1.68 38.82
N LYS A 176 -5.01 0.87 39.00
CA LYS A 176 -5.23 -0.33 38.19
C LYS A 176 -5.43 -0.02 36.70
N ILE A 177 -6.19 1.03 36.37
CA ILE A 177 -6.36 1.49 34.98
C ILE A 177 -5.01 1.89 34.37
N ARG A 178 -4.20 2.68 35.10
CA ARG A 178 -2.86 3.07 34.63
C ARG A 178 -1.95 1.87 34.38
N THR A 179 -1.95 0.91 35.31
CA THR A 179 -1.18 -0.33 35.15
C THR A 179 -1.66 -1.13 33.93
N TYR A 180 -2.97 -1.28 33.75
CA TYR A 180 -3.55 -1.95 32.58
C TYR A 180 -3.13 -1.29 31.27
N ILE A 181 -3.24 0.04 31.17
CA ILE A 181 -2.83 0.80 29.99
C ILE A 181 -1.34 0.57 29.69
N GLN A 182 -0.49 0.64 30.73
CA GLN A 182 0.95 0.43 30.57
C GLN A 182 1.26 -1.01 30.11
N GLU A 183 0.56 -2.01 30.66
CA GLU A 183 0.71 -3.41 30.24
C GLU A 183 0.30 -3.61 28.77
N GLN A 184 -0.77 -2.96 28.31
CA GLN A 184 -1.18 -3.02 26.90
C GLN A 184 -0.13 -2.37 25.97
N LYS A 185 0.43 -1.22 26.36
CA LYS A 185 1.51 -0.53 25.63
C LYS A 185 2.76 -1.40 25.53
N GLU A 186 3.19 -2.00 26.64
CA GLU A 186 4.34 -2.91 26.67
C GLU A 186 4.09 -4.18 25.85
N ALA A 187 2.86 -4.71 25.87
CA ALA A 187 2.50 -5.92 25.16
C ALA A 187 2.64 -5.77 23.64
N ILE A 188 2.20 -4.65 23.05
CA ILE A 188 2.34 -4.43 21.60
C ILE A 188 3.80 -4.19 21.20
N LEU A 189 4.55 -3.44 22.01
CA LEU A 189 5.95 -3.10 21.76
C LEU A 189 6.87 -4.34 21.75
N LYS A 190 6.59 -5.31 22.62
CA LYS A 190 7.38 -6.53 22.73
C LYS A 190 7.05 -7.61 21.70
N ARG A 191 6.02 -7.40 20.86
CA ARG A 191 5.70 -8.36 19.80
C ARG A 191 6.77 -8.43 18.73
N TYR A 192 6.86 -9.58 18.09
CA TYR A 192 7.66 -9.79 16.90
C TYR A 192 6.78 -9.73 15.63
N PRO A 193 7.37 -9.48 14.45
CA PRO A 193 6.60 -9.41 13.21
C PRO A 193 5.72 -10.64 12.93
N HIS A 194 6.20 -11.83 13.23
CA HIS A 194 5.43 -13.08 13.02
C HIS A 194 4.24 -13.26 13.98
N GLU A 195 4.09 -12.40 14.98
CA GLU A 195 2.96 -12.40 15.93
C GLU A 195 1.86 -11.40 15.54
N LEU A 196 2.01 -10.72 14.39
CA LEU A 196 1.08 -9.72 13.89
C LEU A 196 0.43 -10.16 12.58
N SER A 197 -0.82 -9.74 12.34
CA SER A 197 -1.48 -9.93 11.04
C SER A 197 -0.86 -9.04 9.95
N GLY A 198 -1.11 -9.35 8.68
CA GLY A 198 -0.62 -8.54 7.55
C GLY A 198 -1.00 -7.05 7.66
N GLY A 199 -2.25 -6.76 8.05
CA GLY A 199 -2.71 -5.39 8.31
C GLY A 199 -2.02 -4.72 9.50
N GLN A 200 -1.73 -5.47 10.56
CA GLN A 200 -0.99 -4.95 11.71
C GLN A 200 0.47 -4.64 11.34
N LEU A 201 1.11 -5.50 10.56
CA LEU A 201 2.46 -5.26 10.04
C LEU A 201 2.51 -4.04 9.12
N GLN A 202 1.50 -3.86 8.28
CA GLN A 202 1.38 -2.66 7.45
C GLN A 202 1.33 -1.40 8.33
N ARG A 203 0.55 -1.40 9.40
CA ARG A 203 0.46 -0.29 10.35
C ARG A 203 1.81 0.00 11.03
N VAL A 204 2.56 -1.03 11.43
CA VAL A 204 3.93 -0.85 11.95
C VAL A 204 4.84 -0.19 10.92
N MET A 205 4.82 -0.67 9.67
CA MET A 205 5.63 -0.10 8.60
C MET A 205 5.27 1.36 8.32
N ILE A 206 3.98 1.71 8.33
CA ILE A 206 3.52 3.11 8.22
C ILE A 206 4.06 3.93 9.40
N ALA A 207 3.93 3.43 10.63
CA ALA A 207 4.44 4.11 11.83
C ALA A 207 5.95 4.38 11.74
N MET A 208 6.73 3.42 11.25
CA MET A 208 8.16 3.59 10.99
C MET A 208 8.40 4.68 9.94
N ALA A 209 7.69 4.63 8.81
CA ALA A 209 7.85 5.59 7.72
C ALA A 209 7.53 7.03 8.14
N ILE A 210 6.51 7.23 8.98
CA ILE A 210 6.10 8.58 9.43
C ILE A 210 6.81 9.05 10.70
N SER A 211 7.67 8.21 11.30
CA SER A 211 8.27 8.45 12.62
C SER A 211 9.06 9.76 12.75
N CYS A 212 9.62 10.25 11.64
CA CYS A 212 10.39 11.50 11.59
C CYS A 212 9.65 12.67 10.94
N ASN A 213 8.34 12.50 10.69
CA ASN A 213 7.48 13.50 10.05
C ASN A 213 8.05 13.94 8.68
N PRO A 214 8.19 13.02 7.72
CA PRO A 214 8.78 13.30 6.42
C PRO A 214 7.95 14.32 5.63
N THR A 215 8.62 15.09 4.79
CA THR A 215 7.99 16.03 3.85
C THR A 215 7.41 15.28 2.64
N LEU A 216 8.06 14.20 2.23
CA LEU A 216 7.63 13.33 1.14
C LEU A 216 7.50 11.88 1.60
N LEU A 217 6.31 11.30 1.40
CA LEU A 217 6.04 9.88 1.59
C LEU A 217 5.86 9.19 0.25
N ILE A 218 6.58 8.10 0.01
CA ILE A 218 6.42 7.26 -1.19
C ILE A 218 5.79 5.96 -0.73
N ALA A 219 4.59 5.66 -1.20
CA ALA A 219 3.87 4.44 -0.86
C ALA A 219 3.77 3.55 -2.09
N ASP A 220 4.56 2.47 -2.11
CA ASP A 220 4.60 1.51 -3.22
C ASP A 220 3.69 0.33 -2.91
N GLU A 221 2.51 0.29 -3.54
CA GLU A 221 1.52 -0.77 -3.37
C GLU A 221 1.17 -1.06 -1.89
N PRO A 222 0.92 -0.03 -1.05
CA PRO A 222 0.86 -0.15 0.42
C PRO A 222 -0.36 -0.93 0.94
N THR A 223 -1.28 -1.31 0.07
CA THR A 223 -2.47 -2.09 0.43
C THR A 223 -2.52 -3.45 -0.25
N THR A 224 -1.46 -3.85 -0.94
CA THR A 224 -1.39 -5.17 -1.57
C THR A 224 -1.45 -6.27 -0.51
N ALA A 225 -2.17 -7.34 -0.82
CA ALA A 225 -2.38 -8.50 0.05
C ALA A 225 -3.15 -8.23 1.37
N LEU A 226 -3.84 -7.09 1.49
CA LEU A 226 -4.77 -6.80 2.59
C LEU A 226 -6.21 -7.11 2.15
N ASP A 227 -7.07 -7.46 3.11
CA ASP A 227 -8.51 -7.55 2.85
C ASP A 227 -9.11 -6.16 2.57
N VAL A 228 -10.27 -6.13 1.92
CA VAL A 228 -10.94 -4.89 1.48
C VAL A 228 -11.25 -3.94 2.64
N THR A 229 -11.53 -4.47 3.83
CA THR A 229 -11.85 -3.65 5.01
C THR A 229 -10.60 -2.97 5.52
N VAL A 230 -9.53 -3.74 5.74
CA VAL A 230 -8.24 -3.19 6.18
C VAL A 230 -7.67 -2.23 5.14
N GLN A 231 -7.78 -2.53 3.85
CA GLN A 231 -7.37 -1.62 2.78
C GLN A 231 -8.04 -0.24 2.92
N ALA A 232 -9.36 -0.19 3.07
CA ALA A 232 -10.08 1.08 3.23
C ALA A 232 -9.65 1.84 4.50
N GLU A 233 -9.37 1.14 5.59
CA GLU A 233 -8.84 1.77 6.81
C GLU A 233 -7.44 2.34 6.62
N ILE A 234 -6.56 1.64 5.90
CA ILE A 234 -5.20 2.11 5.59
C ILE A 234 -5.24 3.32 4.65
N LEU A 235 -6.10 3.32 3.63
CA LEU A 235 -6.24 4.47 2.73
C LEU A 235 -6.74 5.71 3.47
N ARG A 236 -7.72 5.56 4.37
CA ARG A 236 -8.17 6.66 5.23
C ARG A 236 -7.04 7.16 6.12
N LEU A 237 -6.31 6.26 6.77
CA LEU A 237 -5.15 6.62 7.59
C LEU A 237 -4.13 7.44 6.79
N LEU A 238 -3.71 6.96 5.62
CA LEU A 238 -2.73 7.66 4.78
C LEU A 238 -3.23 9.03 4.33
N ARG A 239 -4.53 9.14 3.99
CA ARG A 239 -5.16 10.40 3.64
C ARG A 239 -5.19 11.38 4.81
N ASP A 240 -5.56 10.91 5.99
CA ASP A 240 -5.61 11.69 7.22
C ASP A 240 -4.19 12.20 7.58
N LEU A 241 -3.17 11.34 7.45
CA LEU A 241 -1.77 11.71 7.66
C LEU A 241 -1.31 12.81 6.70
N CYS A 242 -1.66 12.75 5.41
CA CYS A 242 -1.32 13.78 4.43
C CYS A 242 -2.05 15.11 4.67
N LYS A 243 -3.31 15.04 5.09
CA LYS A 243 -4.18 16.22 5.31
C LYS A 243 -4.06 16.85 6.70
N SER A 244 -3.40 16.16 7.63
CA SER A 244 -3.11 16.68 8.97
C SER A 244 -2.17 17.88 8.94
N ASP A 245 -1.90 18.47 10.10
CA ASP A 245 -0.97 19.59 10.29
C ASP A 245 0.47 19.31 9.81
N ARG A 246 0.78 18.07 9.41
CA ARG A 246 2.10 17.66 8.88
C ARG A 246 2.38 18.20 7.48
N GLU A 247 1.35 18.58 6.71
CA GLU A 247 1.45 19.04 5.30
C GLU A 247 2.31 18.12 4.41
N MET A 248 2.25 16.81 4.67
CA MET A 248 3.05 15.80 3.99
C MET A 248 2.54 15.61 2.55
N SER A 249 3.46 15.61 1.59
CA SER A 249 3.17 15.23 0.20
C SER A 249 3.37 13.74 0.01
N MET A 250 2.59 13.13 -0.89
CA MET A 250 2.68 11.69 -1.12
C MET A 250 2.73 11.32 -2.61
N VAL A 251 3.62 10.38 -2.95
CA VAL A 251 3.54 9.60 -4.19
C VAL A 251 2.94 8.25 -3.83
N PHE A 252 1.77 7.95 -4.37
CA PHE A 252 1.04 6.71 -4.10
C PHE A 252 1.01 5.85 -5.37
N ILE A 253 1.62 4.67 -5.32
CA ILE A 253 1.68 3.74 -6.44
C ILE A 253 0.70 2.61 -6.21
N SER A 254 -0.11 2.31 -7.21
CA SER A 254 -0.93 1.10 -7.24
C SER A 254 -1.21 0.64 -8.67
N HIS A 255 -1.54 -0.62 -8.84
CA HIS A 255 -2.12 -1.14 -10.07
C HIS A 255 -3.65 -0.95 -10.14
N ASP A 256 -4.33 -0.59 -9.03
CA ASP A 256 -5.78 -0.40 -8.98
C ASP A 256 -6.17 1.09 -9.06
N LEU A 257 -6.78 1.49 -10.17
CA LEU A 257 -7.36 2.82 -10.36
C LEU A 257 -8.45 3.18 -9.33
N GLY A 258 -9.10 2.19 -8.70
CA GLY A 258 -10.07 2.38 -7.63
C GLY A 258 -9.44 2.93 -6.36
N VAL A 259 -8.33 2.33 -5.97
CA VAL A 259 -7.51 2.79 -4.83
C VAL A 259 -6.97 4.18 -5.11
N ILE A 260 -6.41 4.40 -6.32
CA ILE A 260 -5.91 5.72 -6.74
C ILE A 260 -7.01 6.78 -6.69
N ASN A 261 -8.21 6.45 -7.19
CA ASN A 261 -9.36 7.35 -7.14
C ASN A 261 -9.75 7.74 -5.71
N GLU A 262 -9.51 6.92 -4.70
CA GLU A 262 -9.88 7.24 -3.32
C GLU A 262 -8.96 8.30 -2.69
N ILE A 263 -7.66 8.27 -3.05
CA ILE A 263 -6.62 9.01 -2.33
C ILE A 263 -5.92 10.12 -3.13
N ALA A 264 -5.82 10.01 -4.46
CA ALA A 264 -5.01 10.90 -5.28
C ALA A 264 -5.72 12.21 -5.68
N ASP A 265 -4.94 13.29 -5.77
CA ASP A 265 -5.37 14.58 -6.32
C ASP A 265 -4.97 14.72 -7.79
N GLN A 266 -3.79 14.20 -8.14
CA GLN A 266 -3.24 14.11 -9.50
C GLN A 266 -2.95 12.65 -9.83
N ILE A 267 -3.02 12.29 -11.11
CA ILE A 267 -2.76 10.94 -11.57
C ILE A 267 -1.74 10.98 -12.71
N VAL A 268 -0.79 10.05 -12.65
CA VAL A 268 0.14 9.71 -13.71
C VAL A 268 -0.10 8.25 -14.09
N VAL A 269 -0.39 8.02 -15.36
CA VAL A 269 -0.57 6.68 -15.94
C VAL A 269 0.73 6.27 -16.62
N MET A 270 1.33 5.19 -16.13
CA MET A 270 2.57 4.62 -16.66
C MET A 270 2.31 3.39 -17.52
N TYR A 271 2.95 3.34 -18.68
CA TYR A 271 2.95 2.18 -19.56
C TYR A 271 4.35 1.97 -20.14
N GLN A 272 4.90 0.75 -19.99
CA GLN A 272 6.23 0.37 -20.50
C GLN A 272 7.36 1.38 -20.22
N GLY A 273 7.39 1.93 -19.01
CA GLY A 273 8.42 2.87 -18.57
C GLY A 273 8.16 4.33 -18.94
N GLU A 274 7.09 4.64 -19.67
CA GLU A 274 6.74 6.00 -20.08
C GLU A 274 5.49 6.49 -19.32
N ILE A 275 5.38 7.80 -19.15
CA ILE A 275 4.14 8.45 -18.72
C ILE A 275 3.31 8.69 -19.98
N VAL A 276 2.21 7.97 -20.12
CA VAL A 276 1.33 8.05 -21.29
C VAL A 276 0.17 9.03 -21.11
N GLU A 277 -0.18 9.32 -19.86
CA GLU A 277 -1.21 10.30 -19.52
C GLU A 277 -0.96 10.84 -18.11
N GLN A 278 -1.17 12.15 -17.91
CA GLN A 278 -1.09 12.78 -16.60
C GLN A 278 -2.06 13.95 -16.52
N GLY A 279 -2.59 14.20 -15.33
CA GLY A 279 -3.49 15.33 -15.08
C GLY A 279 -4.16 15.26 -13.73
N THR A 280 -5.18 16.09 -13.54
CA THR A 280 -6.06 15.99 -12.39
C THR A 280 -6.77 14.66 -12.38
N LYS A 281 -7.15 14.22 -11.18
CA LYS A 281 -7.99 13.03 -11.00
C LYS A 281 -9.24 13.06 -11.89
N GLU A 282 -9.89 14.22 -12.05
CA GLU A 282 -11.09 14.36 -12.88
C GLU A 282 -10.78 14.19 -14.37
N GLU A 283 -9.72 14.82 -14.88
CA GLU A 283 -9.30 14.71 -16.28
C GLU A 283 -8.98 13.25 -16.63
N VAL A 284 -8.15 12.58 -15.84
CA VAL A 284 -7.67 11.23 -16.15
C VAL A 284 -8.76 10.16 -15.98
N LEU A 285 -9.63 10.29 -14.98
CA LEU A 285 -10.65 9.25 -14.70
C LEU A 285 -11.95 9.45 -15.49
N ASN A 286 -12.38 10.70 -15.70
CA ASN A 286 -13.67 10.98 -16.37
C ASN A 286 -13.49 11.29 -17.85
N TYR A 287 -12.35 11.84 -18.25
CA TYR A 287 -12.06 12.25 -19.62
C TYR A 287 -10.72 11.68 -20.15
N PRO A 288 -10.48 10.36 -20.02
CA PRO A 288 -9.22 9.74 -20.42
C PRO A 288 -8.98 9.94 -21.92
N GLN A 289 -7.83 10.50 -22.27
CA GLN A 289 -7.42 10.72 -23.65
C GLN A 289 -6.65 9.52 -24.21
N HIS A 290 -5.77 8.92 -23.41
CA HIS A 290 -4.89 7.87 -23.89
C HIS A 290 -5.64 6.52 -23.97
N PRO A 291 -5.50 5.75 -25.07
CA PRO A 291 -6.25 4.50 -25.22
C PRO A 291 -5.93 3.45 -24.16
N TYR A 292 -4.69 3.47 -23.64
CA TYR A 292 -4.31 2.65 -22.47
C TYR A 292 -5.15 2.96 -21.24
N THR A 293 -5.32 4.24 -20.92
CA THR A 293 -6.10 4.68 -19.76
C THR A 293 -7.57 4.33 -19.93
N LYS A 294 -8.12 4.52 -21.14
CA LYS A 294 -9.48 4.06 -21.49
C LYS A 294 -9.62 2.56 -21.26
N GLY A 295 -8.64 1.77 -21.70
CA GLY A 295 -8.57 0.32 -21.47
C GLY A 295 -8.53 -0.04 -19.99
N LEU A 296 -7.63 0.56 -19.21
CA LEU A 296 -7.52 0.32 -17.76
C LEU A 296 -8.84 0.61 -17.03
N LEU A 297 -9.53 1.70 -17.37
CA LEU A 297 -10.82 2.05 -16.80
C LEU A 297 -11.93 1.08 -17.22
N ALA A 298 -11.94 0.66 -18.49
CA ALA A 298 -12.94 -0.26 -19.01
C ALA A 298 -12.79 -1.69 -18.46
N CYS A 299 -11.58 -2.13 -18.14
CA CYS A 299 -11.30 -3.44 -17.53
C CYS A 299 -11.87 -3.59 -16.12
N ARG A 300 -12.32 -2.49 -15.49
CA ARG A 300 -12.86 -2.54 -14.12
C ARG A 300 -14.31 -3.04 -14.12
N PRO A 301 -14.61 -4.15 -13.44
CA PRO A 301 -15.97 -4.64 -13.32
C PRO A 301 -16.84 -3.62 -12.58
N ARG A 302 -18.04 -3.38 -13.11
CA ARG A 302 -19.04 -2.51 -12.47
C ARG A 302 -19.97 -3.37 -11.63
N LEU A 303 -20.33 -2.90 -10.43
CA LEU A 303 -21.22 -3.63 -9.52
C LEU A 303 -22.61 -3.92 -10.13
N ASN A 304 -23.09 -3.02 -11.00
CA ASN A 304 -24.46 -3.07 -11.53
C ASN A 304 -24.58 -3.75 -12.91
N SER A 305 -23.48 -4.29 -13.45
CA SER A 305 -23.51 -4.87 -14.80
C SER A 305 -22.44 -5.94 -14.96
N ARG A 306 -22.85 -7.15 -15.37
CA ARG A 306 -21.96 -8.27 -15.57
C ARG A 306 -21.73 -8.52 -17.07
N PRO A 307 -20.56 -8.18 -17.62
CA PRO A 307 -20.27 -8.47 -19.01
C PRO A 307 -20.10 -9.98 -19.22
N GLU A 308 -20.46 -10.49 -20.39
CA GLU A 308 -20.27 -11.91 -20.76
C GLU A 308 -18.78 -12.28 -20.78
N LYS A 309 -17.93 -11.34 -21.19
CA LYS A 309 -16.48 -11.43 -21.14
C LYS A 309 -15.93 -10.11 -20.61
N LEU A 310 -15.01 -10.16 -19.66
CA LEU A 310 -14.34 -8.95 -19.18
C LEU A 310 -13.46 -8.39 -20.30
N PRO A 311 -13.60 -7.08 -20.62
CA PRO A 311 -12.66 -6.43 -21.50
C PRO A 311 -11.26 -6.46 -20.90
N THR A 312 -10.26 -6.51 -21.78
CA THR A 312 -8.84 -6.45 -21.45
C THR A 312 -8.21 -5.25 -22.14
N VAL A 313 -7.05 -4.78 -21.66
CA VAL A 313 -6.34 -3.66 -22.28
C VAL A 313 -6.04 -3.93 -23.76
N SER A 314 -5.80 -5.19 -24.12
CA SER A 314 -5.55 -5.62 -25.51
C SER A 314 -6.76 -5.42 -26.44
N ASP A 315 -7.98 -5.27 -25.90
CA ASP A 315 -9.18 -4.98 -26.69
C ASP A 315 -9.26 -3.51 -27.12
N PHE A 316 -8.45 -2.62 -26.53
CA PHE A 316 -8.44 -1.17 -26.78
C PHE A 316 -7.15 -0.70 -27.48
N LEU A 317 -6.13 -1.54 -27.47
CA LEU A 317 -4.78 -1.19 -27.89
C LEU A 317 -4.15 -2.29 -28.74
N ARG A 318 -3.69 -1.90 -29.94
CA ARG A 318 -2.73 -2.68 -30.70
C ARG A 318 -1.35 -2.08 -30.51
N VAL A 319 -0.40 -2.93 -30.16
CA VAL A 319 1.01 -2.54 -30.02
C VAL A 319 1.77 -3.14 -31.18
N GLU A 320 2.28 -2.30 -32.07
CA GLU A 320 3.28 -2.73 -33.06
C GLU A 320 4.67 -2.62 -32.46
N LYS A 321 5.46 -3.68 -32.60
CA LYS A 321 6.83 -3.75 -32.06
C LYS A 321 7.83 -3.93 -33.19
N ASP A 322 8.99 -3.29 -33.05
CA ASP A 322 10.11 -3.49 -33.97
C ASP A 322 10.79 -4.85 -33.75
N SER A 323 11.78 -5.13 -34.58
CA SER A 323 12.62 -6.34 -34.50
C SER A 323 13.39 -6.50 -33.17
N GLN A 324 13.47 -5.44 -32.36
CA GLN A 324 14.12 -5.43 -31.03
C GLN A 324 13.08 -5.49 -29.88
N GLY A 325 11.80 -5.53 -30.21
CA GLY A 325 10.68 -5.56 -29.28
C GLY A 325 10.26 -4.20 -28.72
N LYS A 326 10.79 -3.09 -29.25
CA LYS A 326 10.42 -1.73 -28.89
C LYS A 326 9.12 -1.33 -29.58
N ILE A 327 8.23 -0.64 -28.90
CA ILE A 327 6.97 -0.16 -29.49
C ILE A 327 7.30 0.83 -30.61
N ILE A 328 6.75 0.59 -31.80
CA ILE A 328 6.81 1.52 -32.93
C ILE A 328 5.55 2.39 -32.96
N GLU A 329 4.38 1.80 -32.71
CA GLU A 329 3.11 2.52 -32.82
C GLU A 329 2.06 1.92 -31.87
N LEU A 330 1.28 2.81 -31.25
CA LEU A 330 0.10 2.47 -30.47
C LEU A 330 -1.13 2.87 -31.29
N GLN A 331 -1.92 1.88 -31.71
CA GLN A 331 -3.17 2.13 -32.43
C GLN A 331 -4.35 1.90 -31.49
N GLU A 332 -5.18 2.94 -31.32
CA GLU A 332 -6.47 2.83 -30.64
C GLU A 332 -7.38 1.92 -31.45
N ILE A 333 -7.87 0.85 -30.81
CA ILE A 333 -8.86 -0.05 -31.41
C ILE A 333 -10.22 0.30 -30.83
N THR A 334 -11.24 0.35 -31.67
CA THR A 334 -12.62 0.36 -31.16
C THR A 334 -12.89 -0.98 -30.47
N PRO A 335 -13.16 -1.00 -29.16
CA PRO A 335 -13.38 -2.25 -28.45
C PRO A 335 -14.63 -2.95 -28.99
N PRO A 336 -14.68 -4.29 -28.99
CA PRO A 336 -15.88 -5.02 -29.35
C PRO A 336 -17.03 -4.62 -28.41
N ALA A 337 -18.26 -4.58 -28.95
CA ALA A 337 -19.44 -4.28 -28.15
C ALA A 337 -19.53 -5.26 -26.95
N VAL A 338 -19.48 -4.70 -25.74
CA VAL A 338 -19.57 -5.49 -24.52
C VAL A 338 -21.00 -5.98 -24.37
N LYS A 339 -21.21 -7.29 -24.52
CA LYS A 339 -22.51 -7.92 -24.21
C LYS A 339 -22.64 -8.06 -22.71
N PHE A 340 -23.76 -7.59 -22.16
CA PHE A 340 -24.08 -7.73 -20.74
C PHE A 340 -25.08 -8.86 -20.56
N ILE A 341 -24.87 -9.66 -19.52
CA ILE A 341 -25.80 -10.70 -19.11
C ILE A 341 -27.02 -10.02 -18.50
N THR A 342 -28.20 -10.33 -18.99
CA THR A 342 -29.46 -9.88 -18.39
C THR A 342 -29.82 -10.69 -17.15
N LEU A 343 -30.61 -10.12 -16.23
CA LEU A 343 -31.08 -10.85 -15.04
C LEU A 343 -31.81 -12.15 -15.41
N GLN A 344 -32.60 -12.14 -16.48
CA GLN A 344 -33.33 -13.32 -16.97
C GLN A 344 -32.40 -14.43 -17.50
N GLU A 345 -31.34 -14.06 -18.21
CA GLU A 345 -30.32 -15.01 -18.67
C GLU A 345 -29.51 -15.59 -17.50
N GLU A 346 -29.26 -14.78 -16.47
CA GLU A 346 -28.58 -15.23 -15.25
C GLU A 346 -29.44 -16.21 -14.45
N GLU A 347 -30.73 -15.91 -14.24
CA GLU A 347 -31.70 -16.82 -13.62
C GLU A 347 -31.82 -18.13 -14.38
N SER A 348 -31.96 -18.08 -15.71
CA SER A 348 -32.03 -19.27 -16.58
C SER A 348 -30.75 -20.12 -16.51
N ARG A 349 -29.57 -19.48 -16.43
CA ARG A 349 -28.29 -20.19 -16.23
C ARG A 349 -28.24 -20.85 -14.85
N ILE A 350 -28.64 -20.15 -13.79
CA ILE A 350 -28.66 -20.69 -12.42
C ILE A 350 -29.62 -21.87 -12.31
N GLU A 351 -30.80 -21.82 -12.94
CA GLU A 351 -31.76 -22.92 -13.00
C GLU A 351 -31.17 -24.14 -13.71
N GLY A 352 -30.54 -23.96 -14.89
CA GLY A 352 -29.87 -25.05 -15.61
C GLY A 352 -28.74 -25.70 -14.78
N LEU A 353 -28.07 -24.93 -13.92
CA LEU A 353 -27.01 -25.39 -13.03
C LEU A 353 -27.51 -26.20 -11.83
N GLN A 354 -28.80 -26.16 -11.48
CA GLN A 354 -29.35 -26.93 -10.36
C GLN A 354 -29.30 -28.45 -10.62
N HIS A 355 -29.33 -28.85 -11.90
CA HIS A 355 -29.33 -30.23 -12.37
C HIS A 355 -27.93 -30.85 -12.51
N HIS A 356 -26.87 -30.08 -12.28
CA HIS A 356 -25.51 -30.61 -12.33
C HIS A 356 -25.13 -31.36 -11.04
N GLU A 357 -24.35 -32.43 -11.21
CA GLU A 357 -23.78 -33.22 -10.10
C GLU A 357 -22.88 -32.37 -9.19
N ASN A 358 -22.84 -32.76 -7.91
CA ASN A 358 -21.93 -32.17 -6.93
C ASN A 358 -20.49 -32.56 -7.31
N ILE A 359 -19.62 -31.57 -7.47
CA ILE A 359 -18.17 -31.78 -7.65
C ILE A 359 -17.50 -32.00 -6.29
N LEU A 360 -17.99 -31.34 -5.25
CA LEU A 360 -17.48 -31.46 -3.88
C LEU A 360 -18.67 -31.48 -2.93
N SER A 361 -18.67 -32.41 -1.99
CA SER A 361 -19.55 -32.39 -0.82
C SER A 361 -18.68 -32.39 0.42
N VAL A 362 -18.86 -31.41 1.29
CA VAL A 362 -18.27 -31.32 2.62
C VAL A 362 -19.40 -31.49 3.61
N GLU A 363 -19.27 -32.45 4.52
CA GLU A 363 -20.28 -32.77 5.52
C GLU A 363 -19.66 -32.73 6.90
N ASN A 364 -20.22 -31.89 7.77
CA ASN A 364 -19.91 -31.74 9.19
C ASN A 364 -18.41 -31.53 9.49
N LEU A 365 -17.71 -30.80 8.62
CA LEU A 365 -16.28 -30.56 8.78
C LEU A 365 -16.02 -29.73 10.03
N SER A 366 -15.19 -30.26 10.92
CA SER A 366 -14.76 -29.59 12.14
C SER A 366 -13.25 -29.68 12.27
N VAL A 367 -12.57 -28.54 12.44
CA VAL A 367 -11.11 -28.44 12.58
C VAL A 367 -10.79 -27.79 13.92
N ARG A 368 -9.99 -28.49 14.75
CA ARG A 368 -9.62 -28.04 16.09
C ARG A 368 -8.12 -28.04 16.27
N PHE A 369 -7.59 -26.97 16.85
CA PHE A 369 -6.16 -26.81 17.15
C PHE A 369 -5.93 -26.84 18.67
N PRO A 370 -4.90 -27.55 19.15
CA PRO A 370 -4.57 -27.58 20.57
C PRO A 370 -3.90 -26.26 21.00
N VAL A 371 -4.45 -25.62 22.04
CA VAL A 371 -3.86 -24.44 22.68
C VAL A 371 -3.01 -24.91 23.86
N LYS A 372 -1.68 -24.79 23.74
CA LYS A 372 -0.73 -25.18 24.78
C LYS A 372 -0.63 -24.10 25.85
N GLY A 373 -0.64 -24.50 27.12
CA GLY A 373 -0.36 -23.63 28.25
C GLY A 373 1.15 -23.39 28.46
N VAL A 374 1.47 -22.54 29.43
CA VAL A 374 2.85 -22.09 29.77
C VAL A 374 3.82 -23.24 30.12
N PHE A 375 3.31 -24.43 30.45
CA PHE A 375 4.11 -25.64 30.73
C PHE A 375 3.98 -26.73 29.65
N GLY A 376 3.56 -26.38 28.42
CA GLY A 376 3.51 -27.30 27.28
C GLY A 376 2.35 -28.30 27.27
N GLN A 377 1.54 -28.38 28.34
CA GLN A 377 0.32 -29.18 28.39
C GLN A 377 -0.82 -28.47 27.63
N VAL A 378 -1.59 -29.23 26.84
CA VAL A 378 -2.75 -28.71 26.09
C VAL A 378 -3.85 -28.33 27.08
N LYS A 379 -4.21 -27.04 27.15
CA LYS A 379 -5.15 -26.50 28.15
C LYS A 379 -6.57 -26.40 27.60
N THR A 380 -6.71 -26.17 26.30
CA THR A 380 -7.99 -26.08 25.58
C THR A 380 -7.80 -26.34 24.09
N PHE A 381 -8.89 -26.54 23.35
CA PHE A 381 -8.89 -26.62 21.89
C PHE A 381 -9.58 -25.39 21.32
N PHE A 382 -8.96 -24.77 20.33
CA PHE A 382 -9.57 -23.71 19.53
C PHE A 382 -10.25 -24.34 18.31
N ASN A 383 -11.56 -24.14 18.16
CA ASN A 383 -12.30 -24.58 16.98
C ASN A 383 -12.09 -23.53 15.88
N ALA A 384 -11.32 -23.87 14.86
CA ALA A 384 -11.14 -23.01 13.69
C ALA A 384 -12.31 -23.12 12.71
N VAL A 385 -12.93 -24.31 12.63
CA VAL A 385 -14.13 -24.59 11.83
C VAL A 385 -15.01 -25.51 12.65
N ASP A 386 -16.32 -25.23 12.73
CA ASP A 386 -17.28 -26.02 13.50
C ASP A 386 -18.48 -26.41 12.62
N GLN A 387 -18.65 -27.72 12.41
CA GLN A 387 -19.80 -28.33 11.73
C GLN A 387 -20.20 -27.69 10.40
N VAL A 388 -19.22 -27.35 9.56
CA VAL A 388 -19.51 -26.75 8.25
C VAL A 388 -19.86 -27.85 7.25
N SER A 389 -21.02 -27.71 6.62
CA SER A 389 -21.51 -28.59 5.55
C SER A 389 -21.88 -27.77 4.32
N PHE A 390 -21.37 -28.13 3.14
CA PHE A 390 -21.73 -27.50 1.88
C PHE A 390 -21.45 -28.41 0.69
N ALA A 391 -22.11 -28.15 -0.43
CA ALA A 391 -21.83 -28.83 -1.70
C ALA A 391 -21.53 -27.81 -2.79
N VAL A 392 -20.50 -28.06 -3.59
CA VAL A 392 -20.13 -27.27 -4.78
C VAL A 392 -20.61 -28.03 -6.01
N LYS A 393 -21.45 -27.39 -6.82
CA LYS A 393 -21.96 -27.94 -8.08
C LYS A 393 -21.19 -27.37 -9.27
N ARG A 394 -21.08 -28.14 -10.34
CA ARG A 394 -20.42 -27.69 -11.57
C ARG A 394 -21.09 -26.43 -12.10
N GLY A 395 -20.30 -25.36 -12.28
CA GLY A 395 -20.74 -24.10 -12.89
C GLY A 395 -21.56 -23.16 -12.00
N LYS A 396 -21.94 -23.55 -10.78
CA LYS A 396 -22.64 -22.67 -9.83
C LYS A 396 -21.61 -21.88 -9.00
N PRO A 397 -21.65 -20.53 -8.98
CA PRO A 397 -20.83 -19.75 -8.06
C PRO A 397 -21.20 -20.10 -6.62
N TRP A 398 -20.20 -20.23 -5.76
CA TRP A 398 -20.41 -20.33 -4.32
C TRP A 398 -20.71 -18.92 -3.80
N VAL A 399 -21.86 -18.75 -3.14
CA VAL A 399 -22.29 -17.50 -2.51
C VAL A 399 -22.35 -17.72 -1.01
#